data_AF-A0AAX0BGU0-F1
#
_entry.id   AF-A0AAX0BGU0-F1
#
_cell.length_a   1.000
_cell.length_b   1.000
_cell.length_c   1.000
_cell.angle_alpha   90.00
_cell.angle_beta   90.00
_cell.angle_gamma   90.00
#
_symmetry.space_group_name_H-M   'P 1'
#
loop_
_entity.id
_entity.type
_entity.pdbx_description
1 polymer ?
#
loop_
_entity_poly.entity_id
_entity_poly.type
_entity_poly.pdbx_seq_one_letter_code
_entity_poly.pdbx_strand_id
1 'polypeptide(L)'
;MPRTPNIHGGGARTNQNGLHFEQTTSLDDALCNAGYTIINHTIYRGSQQIGMSVPQKKLYTYFLNPHGIHYYDYNSKEWRPDEAFVNFENNTVYIIEKKFQNCAGSVDEKLPGCHFKKLEYQKLFNPLHFDVEFIYIFNDWFLDERYRDTLDYIEYMGCHYFYNEIPLYFLGL
;
A
#
# COMPACT_ATOMS: atom_id res chain seq x y z
N MET A 1 7.93 -15.54 -14.69
CA MET A 1 6.71 -15.36 -15.52
C MET A 1 6.43 -13.88 -15.61
N PRO A 2 6.32 -13.28 -16.80
CA PRO A 2 5.94 -11.87 -16.92
C PRO A 2 4.51 -11.71 -16.39
N ARG A 3 4.32 -10.80 -15.42
CA ARG A 3 3.02 -10.52 -14.81
C ARG A 3 2.10 -9.91 -15.86
N THR A 4 0.90 -10.46 -16.01
CA THR A 4 -0.14 -9.97 -16.91
C THR A 4 -0.57 -8.57 -16.46
N PRO A 5 -0.47 -7.53 -17.30
CA PRO A 5 -0.88 -6.17 -16.93
C PRO A 5 -2.36 -6.11 -16.60
N ASN A 6 -2.73 -5.29 -15.61
CA ASN A 6 -4.12 -4.96 -15.31
C ASN A 6 -4.76 -4.30 -16.55
N ILE A 7 -5.81 -4.93 -17.09
CA ILE A 7 -6.54 -4.51 -18.31
C ILE A 7 -7.80 -3.69 -18.01
N HIS A 8 -8.07 -3.39 -16.74
CA HIS A 8 -9.24 -2.62 -16.34
C HIS A 8 -8.85 -1.23 -15.83
N GLY A 9 -8.86 -0.27 -16.75
CA GLY A 9 -8.79 1.17 -16.47
C GLY A 9 -7.54 1.85 -17.04
N GLY A 10 -7.56 2.20 -18.33
CA GLY A 10 -6.50 2.98 -18.97
C GLY A 10 -6.02 2.37 -20.29
N GLY A 11 -5.79 3.21 -21.31
CA GLY A 11 -5.26 2.74 -22.60
C GLY A 11 -3.86 2.14 -22.49
N ALA A 12 -3.41 1.42 -23.52
CA ALA A 12 -2.14 0.67 -23.52
C ALA A 12 -0.89 1.50 -23.11
N ARG A 13 -0.90 2.83 -23.33
CA ARG A 13 0.18 3.75 -22.91
C ARG A 13 0.09 4.15 -21.42
N THR A 14 -1.11 4.28 -20.87
CA THR A 14 -1.33 4.48 -19.43
C THR A 14 -0.81 3.28 -18.65
N ASN A 15 -0.97 2.07 -19.19
CA ASN A 15 -0.47 0.84 -18.56
C ASN A 15 1.06 0.74 -18.54
N GLN A 16 1.77 1.24 -19.55
CA GLN A 16 3.25 1.24 -19.54
C GLN A 16 3.81 2.22 -18.53
N ASN A 17 3.28 3.44 -18.48
CA ASN A 17 3.73 4.45 -17.53
C ASN A 17 3.33 4.10 -16.09
N GLY A 18 2.13 3.54 -15.89
CA GLY A 18 1.69 3.01 -14.61
C GLY A 18 2.58 1.87 -14.11
N LEU A 19 2.97 0.94 -15.00
CA LEU A 19 3.90 -0.13 -14.65
C LEU A 19 5.29 0.40 -14.27
N HIS A 20 5.80 1.42 -14.97
CA HIS A 20 7.06 2.06 -14.61
C HIS A 20 6.98 2.78 -13.25
N PHE A 21 5.86 3.45 -12.97
CA PHE A 21 5.61 4.08 -11.68
C PHE A 21 5.54 3.04 -10.55
N GLU A 22 4.83 1.93 -10.76
CA GLU A 22 4.76 0.84 -9.76
C GLU A 22 6.13 0.25 -9.44
N GLN A 23 7.00 0.12 -10.46
CA GLN A 23 8.37 -0.37 -10.32
C GLN A 23 9.28 0.62 -9.59
N THR A 24 9.21 1.91 -9.95
CA THR A 24 10.02 2.96 -9.32
C THR A 24 9.58 3.26 -7.89
N THR A 25 8.33 2.92 -7.53
CA THR A 25 7.78 3.05 -6.17
C THR A 25 7.69 1.73 -5.42
N SER A 26 8.44 0.71 -5.81
CA SER A 26 8.48 -0.61 -5.14
C SER A 26 8.95 -0.50 -3.69
N LEU A 27 8.20 -1.08 -2.75
CA LEU A 27 8.57 -1.11 -1.33
C LEU A 27 9.86 -1.92 -1.12
N ASP A 28 9.95 -3.08 -1.77
CA ASP A 28 11.12 -3.95 -1.65
C ASP A 28 12.39 -3.23 -2.16
N ASP A 29 12.29 -2.49 -3.27
CA ASP A 29 13.42 -1.74 -3.82
C ASP A 29 13.81 -0.57 -2.92
N ALA A 30 12.83 0.17 -2.37
CA ALA A 30 13.08 1.24 -1.40
C ALA A 30 13.81 0.72 -0.14
N LEU A 31 13.36 -0.41 0.40
CA LEU A 31 13.98 -1.09 1.54
C LEU A 31 15.41 -1.56 1.22
N CYS A 32 15.61 -2.23 0.07
CA CYS A 32 16.94 -2.68 -0.33
C CYS A 32 17.92 -1.50 -0.51
N ASN A 33 17.47 -0.42 -1.14
CA ASN A 33 18.27 0.80 -1.35
C ASN A 33 18.64 1.48 -0.03
N ALA A 34 17.78 1.37 1.00
CA ALA A 34 18.06 1.87 2.34
C ALA A 34 18.92 0.91 3.19
N GLY A 35 19.32 -0.24 2.65
CA GLY A 35 20.22 -1.20 3.30
C GLY A 35 19.53 -2.31 4.09
N TYR A 36 18.21 -2.46 3.97
CA TYR A 36 17.50 -3.60 4.57
C TYR A 36 17.64 -4.84 3.68
N THR A 37 17.65 -6.01 4.32
CA THR A 37 17.64 -7.30 3.60
C THR A 37 16.26 -7.92 3.66
N ILE A 38 15.77 -8.43 2.53
CA ILE A 38 14.48 -9.11 2.45
C ILE A 38 14.69 -10.58 2.09
N ILE A 39 14.25 -11.48 2.96
CA ILE A 39 14.33 -12.94 2.74
C ILE A 39 12.95 -13.52 2.98
N ASN A 40 12.35 -14.15 1.97
CA ASN A 40 11.02 -14.75 2.04
C ASN A 40 9.97 -13.80 2.68
N HIS A 41 9.90 -12.56 2.21
CA HIS A 41 9.02 -11.50 2.71
C HIS A 41 9.37 -10.93 4.09
N THR A 42 10.35 -11.50 4.79
CA THR A 42 10.80 -10.99 6.09
C THR A 42 11.90 -9.95 5.89
N ILE A 43 11.74 -8.80 6.55
CA ILE A 43 12.66 -7.66 6.45
C ILE A 43 13.60 -7.68 7.66
N TYR A 44 14.89 -7.47 7.39
CA TYR A 44 15.95 -7.48 8.37
C TYR A 44 16.75 -6.16 8.37
N ARG A 45 17.05 -5.67 9.57
CA ARG A 45 18.05 -4.63 9.85
C ARG A 45 19.28 -5.32 10.44
N GLY A 46 20.27 -5.62 9.61
CA GLY A 46 21.35 -6.54 9.99
C GLY A 46 20.81 -7.95 10.22
N SER A 47 20.98 -8.49 11.43
CA SER A 47 20.42 -9.80 11.82
C SER A 47 19.06 -9.72 12.52
N GLN A 48 18.57 -8.52 12.83
CA GLN A 48 17.31 -8.33 13.53
C GLN A 48 16.16 -8.33 12.52
N GLN A 49 15.17 -9.19 12.74
CA GLN A 49 13.89 -9.15 12.03
C GLN A 49 13.08 -7.96 12.53
N ILE A 50 12.64 -7.10 11.62
CA ILE A 50 11.91 -5.87 11.94
C ILE A 50 10.48 -5.85 11.39
N GLY A 51 10.16 -6.71 10.42
CA GLY A 51 8.85 -6.69 9.80
C GLY A 51 8.72 -7.62 8.61
N MET A 52 7.63 -7.45 7.86
CA MET A 52 7.37 -8.18 6.62
C MET A 52 6.85 -7.28 5.50
N SER A 53 7.37 -7.48 4.28
CA SER A 53 6.83 -6.92 3.03
C SER A 53 5.95 -7.96 2.34
N VAL A 54 4.64 -7.76 2.39
CA VAL A 54 3.63 -8.75 1.99
C VAL A 54 2.57 -8.16 1.06
N PRO A 55 2.94 -7.79 -0.19
CA PRO A 55 2.01 -7.16 -1.14
C PRO A 55 0.89 -8.10 -1.60
N GLN A 56 -0.22 -7.51 -2.04
CA GLN A 56 -1.31 -8.20 -2.73
C GLN A 56 -1.86 -9.38 -1.88
N LYS A 57 -1.98 -10.57 -2.49
CA LYS A 57 -2.44 -11.78 -1.81
C LYS A 57 -1.48 -12.26 -0.71
N LYS A 58 -0.20 -11.82 -0.72
CA LYS A 58 0.79 -12.28 0.27
C LYS A 58 0.46 -11.82 1.67
N LEU A 59 -0.21 -10.67 1.84
CA LEU A 59 -0.75 -10.22 3.12
C LEU A 59 -1.56 -11.33 3.79
N TYR A 60 -2.39 -12.01 3.01
CA TYR A 60 -3.21 -13.11 3.50
C TYR A 60 -2.42 -14.40 3.66
N THR A 61 -1.69 -14.82 2.63
CA THR A 61 -1.08 -16.15 2.63
C THR A 61 0.13 -16.27 3.56
N TYR A 62 0.87 -15.19 3.78
CA TYR A 62 2.10 -15.19 4.58
C TYR A 62 1.96 -14.51 5.94
N PHE A 63 0.97 -13.63 6.14
CA PHE A 63 0.78 -12.97 7.42
C PHE A 63 -0.56 -13.35 8.09
N LEU A 64 -1.71 -12.98 7.52
CA LEU A 64 -3.00 -13.12 8.21
C LEU A 64 -3.42 -14.59 8.45
N ASN A 65 -3.40 -15.45 7.41
CA ASN A 65 -3.84 -16.84 7.56
C ASN A 65 -2.96 -17.64 8.53
N PRO A 66 -1.62 -17.52 8.53
CA PRO A 66 -0.78 -18.14 9.57
C PRO A 66 -1.10 -17.70 11.00
N HIS A 67 -1.64 -16.49 11.18
CA HIS A 67 -2.10 -15.97 12.48
C HIS A 67 -3.59 -16.26 12.75
N GLY A 68 -4.23 -17.15 11.97
CA GLY A 68 -5.62 -17.53 12.17
C GLY A 68 -6.64 -16.48 11.77
N ILE A 69 -6.23 -15.44 11.04
CA ILE A 69 -7.13 -14.40 10.52
C ILE A 69 -7.56 -14.77 9.10
N HIS A 70 -8.80 -15.20 8.95
CA HIS A 70 -9.41 -15.45 7.65
C HIS A 70 -10.38 -14.33 7.29
N TYR A 71 -10.22 -13.72 6.11
CA TYR A 71 -10.92 -12.47 5.79
C TYR A 71 -12.45 -12.58 5.86
N TYR A 72 -13.01 -13.74 5.52
CA TYR A 72 -14.47 -13.94 5.45
C TYR A 72 -15.16 -13.90 6.82
N ASP A 73 -14.39 -14.02 7.91
CA ASP A 73 -14.89 -13.88 9.27
C ASP A 73 -15.06 -12.40 9.68
N TYR A 74 -14.46 -11.46 8.93
CA TYR A 74 -14.43 -10.03 9.25
C TYR A 74 -15.04 -9.15 8.16
N ASN A 75 -14.76 -9.47 6.90
CA ASN A 75 -15.08 -8.65 5.73
C ASN A 75 -15.79 -9.49 4.67
N SER A 76 -16.69 -8.87 3.90
CA SER A 76 -17.39 -9.54 2.80
C SER A 76 -16.52 -9.77 1.56
N LYS A 77 -15.31 -9.19 1.52
CA LYS A 77 -14.38 -9.26 0.38
C LYS A 77 -12.93 -9.26 0.86
N GLU A 78 -12.07 -9.98 0.12
CA GLU A 78 -10.62 -9.91 0.27
C GLU A 78 -10.07 -8.59 -0.34
N TRP A 79 -9.48 -7.75 0.49
CA TRP A 79 -8.88 -6.47 0.10
C TRP A 79 -7.38 -6.63 -0.14
N ARG A 80 -6.95 -6.53 -1.39
CA ARG A 80 -5.54 -6.72 -1.78
C ARG A 80 -4.86 -5.36 -1.96
N PRO A 81 -3.90 -5.00 -1.10
CA PRO A 81 -3.18 -3.74 -1.25
C PRO A 81 -2.07 -3.88 -2.28
N ASP A 82 -1.60 -2.76 -2.82
CA ASP A 82 -0.47 -2.77 -3.75
C ASP A 82 0.80 -3.22 -3.03
N GLU A 83 1.08 -2.59 -1.88
CA GLU A 83 2.11 -3.03 -0.93
C GLU A 83 1.53 -3.06 0.49
N ALA A 84 2.12 -3.89 1.35
CA ALA A 84 1.83 -3.89 2.78
C ALA A 84 3.11 -4.16 3.56
N PHE A 85 3.42 -3.26 4.47
CA PHE A 85 4.52 -3.41 5.42
C PHE A 85 3.96 -3.67 6.81
N VAL A 86 4.23 -4.84 7.36
CA VAL A 86 3.91 -5.16 8.75
C VAL A 86 5.15 -4.86 9.59
N ASN A 87 5.11 -3.79 10.38
CA ASN A 87 6.22 -3.37 11.22
C ASN A 87 6.07 -3.98 12.63
N PHE A 88 7.01 -4.84 13.02
CA PHE A 88 7.01 -5.50 14.33
C PHE A 88 7.58 -4.63 15.45
N GLU A 89 8.34 -3.57 15.11
CA GLU A 89 8.95 -2.68 16.10
C GLU A 89 7.92 -1.75 16.73
N ASN A 90 6.90 -1.33 15.97
CA ASN A 90 5.84 -0.43 16.45
C ASN A 90 4.43 -1.02 16.38
N ASN A 91 4.29 -2.31 16.04
CA ASN A 91 3.00 -2.99 15.86
C ASN A 91 2.05 -2.23 14.92
N THR A 92 2.56 -1.64 13.85
CA THR A 92 1.75 -0.94 12.84
C THR A 92 1.83 -1.64 11.50
N VAL A 93 0.69 -1.81 10.84
CA VAL A 93 0.61 -2.26 9.46
C VAL A 93 0.37 -1.06 8.55
N TYR A 94 1.31 -0.83 7.66
CA TYR A 94 1.23 0.21 6.65
C TYR A 94 0.69 -0.39 5.34
N ILE A 95 -0.54 -0.03 5.02
CA ILE A 95 -1.19 -0.37 3.76
C ILE A 95 -0.86 0.74 2.75
N ILE A 96 -0.20 0.38 1.66
CA ILE A 96 0.28 1.35 0.68
C ILE A 96 -0.40 1.06 -0.66
N GLU A 97 -1.07 2.07 -1.20
CA GLU A 97 -1.72 2.01 -2.49
C GLU A 97 -1.14 3.03 -3.46
N LYS A 98 -0.79 2.55 -4.64
CA LYS A 98 -0.17 3.37 -5.68
C LYS A 98 -1.28 3.90 -6.58
N LYS A 99 -1.19 5.17 -6.94
CA LYS A 99 -2.15 5.82 -7.83
C LYS A 99 -1.38 6.62 -8.86
N PHE A 100 -1.49 6.18 -10.10
CA PHE A 100 -0.86 6.80 -11.25
C PHE A 100 -1.94 7.28 -12.21
N GLN A 101 -1.82 8.51 -12.68
CA GLN A 101 -2.71 9.09 -13.69
C GLN A 101 -1.93 9.98 -14.66
N ASN A 102 -2.33 9.98 -15.94
CA ASN A 102 -1.72 10.81 -16.98
C ASN A 102 -2.73 11.47 -17.93
N CYS A 103 -4.03 11.23 -17.74
CA CYS A 103 -5.13 11.93 -18.39
C CYS A 103 -6.35 11.94 -17.46
N ALA A 104 -7.29 12.85 -17.67
CA ALA A 104 -8.53 12.87 -16.89
C ALA A 104 -9.29 11.52 -17.03
N GLY A 105 -9.77 10.97 -15.92
CA GLY A 105 -10.42 9.67 -15.92
C GLY A 105 -11.02 9.26 -14.57
N SER A 106 -11.67 8.09 -14.53
CA SER A 106 -12.45 7.58 -13.39
C SER A 106 -11.67 7.17 -12.13
N VAL A 107 -10.37 7.47 -12.08
CA VAL A 107 -9.55 7.30 -10.87
C VAL A 107 -9.89 8.40 -9.87
N ASP A 108 -10.23 9.59 -10.36
CA ASP A 108 -10.45 10.79 -9.55
C ASP A 108 -11.60 10.60 -8.53
N GLU A 109 -12.65 9.87 -8.91
CA GLU A 109 -13.81 9.59 -8.05
C GLU A 109 -13.52 8.59 -6.90
N LYS A 110 -12.43 7.84 -6.97
CA LYS A 110 -12.18 6.70 -6.08
C LYS A 110 -11.25 7.02 -4.91
N LEU A 111 -10.57 8.16 -4.95
CA LEU A 111 -9.62 8.59 -3.92
C LEU A 111 -10.24 8.71 -2.52
N PRO A 112 -11.49 9.19 -2.35
CA PRO A 112 -12.12 9.24 -1.02
C PRO A 112 -12.36 7.85 -0.39
N GLY A 113 -12.25 6.76 -1.17
CA GLY A 113 -12.45 5.39 -0.68
C GLY A 113 -11.35 4.85 0.24
N CYS A 114 -10.25 5.58 0.46
CA CYS A 114 -9.18 5.19 1.39
C CYS A 114 -9.69 4.93 2.81
N HIS A 115 -10.53 5.82 3.33
CA HIS A 115 -11.02 5.70 4.70
C HIS A 115 -11.79 4.39 4.91
N PHE A 116 -12.69 4.04 3.99
CA PHE A 116 -13.40 2.77 4.06
C PHE A 116 -12.44 1.58 4.04
N LYS A 117 -11.44 1.58 3.14
CA LYS A 117 -10.42 0.52 3.12
C LYS A 117 -9.62 0.45 4.42
N LYS A 118 -9.22 1.59 5.00
CA LYS A 118 -8.52 1.65 6.29
C LYS A 118 -9.34 0.95 7.38
N LEU A 119 -10.63 1.24 7.49
CA LEU A 119 -11.55 0.57 8.44
C LEU A 119 -11.62 -0.95 8.21
N GLU A 120 -11.67 -1.40 6.95
CA GLU A 120 -11.72 -2.83 6.62
C GLU A 120 -10.43 -3.57 6.98
N TYR A 121 -9.27 -2.93 6.82
CA TYR A 121 -8.01 -3.49 7.30
C TYR A 121 -7.93 -3.49 8.83
N GLN A 122 -8.39 -2.42 9.49
CA GLN A 122 -8.43 -2.37 10.95
C GLN A 122 -9.23 -3.54 11.54
N LYS A 123 -10.34 -3.96 10.93
CA LYS A 123 -11.08 -5.16 11.35
C LYS A 123 -10.22 -6.43 11.33
N LEU A 124 -9.38 -6.60 10.30
CA LEU A 124 -8.51 -7.77 10.15
C LEU A 124 -7.34 -7.76 11.14
N PHE A 125 -6.80 -6.58 11.46
CA PHE A 125 -5.59 -6.44 12.28
C PHE A 125 -5.87 -6.22 13.77
N ASN A 126 -7.07 -5.76 14.14
CA ASN A 126 -7.46 -5.53 15.52
C ASN A 126 -7.31 -6.77 16.44
N PRO A 127 -7.66 -8.01 16.01
CA PRO A 127 -7.43 -9.21 16.83
C PRO A 127 -5.95 -9.53 17.06
N LEU A 128 -5.05 -9.00 16.22
CA LEU A 128 -3.60 -9.17 16.33
C LEU A 128 -2.94 -8.02 17.10
N HIS A 129 -3.71 -7.03 17.57
CA HIS A 129 -3.22 -5.83 18.24
C HIS A 129 -2.26 -4.99 17.41
N PHE A 130 -2.49 -4.93 16.09
CA PHE A 130 -1.79 -4.03 15.19
C PHE A 130 -2.62 -2.78 14.91
N ASP A 131 -1.97 -1.62 14.98
CA ASP A 131 -2.48 -0.39 14.39
C ASP A 131 -2.40 -0.48 12.85
N VAL A 132 -3.23 0.30 12.16
CA VAL A 132 -3.26 0.31 10.69
C VAL A 132 -3.14 1.74 10.19
N GLU A 133 -2.14 1.97 9.36
CA GLU A 133 -1.99 3.19 8.59
C GLU A 133 -2.21 2.94 7.10
N PHE A 134 -2.89 3.88 6.45
CA PHE A 134 -3.23 3.80 5.03
C PHE A 134 -2.58 4.95 4.29
N ILE A 135 -1.78 4.61 3.27
CA ILE A 135 -0.94 5.55 2.54
C ILE A 135 -1.24 5.46 1.05
N TYR A 136 -1.45 6.61 0.41
CA TYR A 136 -1.36 6.73 -1.04
C TYR A 136 0.03 7.16 -1.49
N ILE A 137 0.53 6.54 -2.56
CA ILE A 137 1.68 7.04 -3.32
C ILE A 137 1.16 7.55 -4.67
N PHE A 138 1.15 8.87 -4.81
CA PHE A 138 0.69 9.58 -5.99
C PHE A 138 1.83 9.90 -6.95
N ASN A 139 1.53 10.02 -8.24
CA ASN A 139 2.42 10.73 -9.17
C ASN A 139 2.08 12.23 -9.21
N ASP A 140 2.92 13.02 -9.88
CA ASP A 140 2.80 14.49 -9.98
C ASP A 140 1.46 14.98 -10.54
N TRP A 141 0.69 14.13 -11.23
CA TRP A 141 -0.66 14.46 -11.70
C TRP A 141 -1.58 14.95 -10.58
N PHE A 142 -1.45 14.37 -9.38
CA PHE A 142 -2.28 14.71 -8.22
C PHE A 142 -1.79 15.96 -7.46
N LEU A 143 -0.81 16.71 -8.01
CA LEU A 143 -0.44 18.04 -7.53
C LEU A 143 -1.37 19.15 -8.05
N ASP A 144 -2.23 18.81 -9.02
CA ASP A 144 -3.20 19.75 -9.59
C ASP A 144 -4.19 20.24 -8.51
N GLU A 145 -4.46 21.55 -8.48
CA GLU A 145 -5.28 22.21 -7.46
C GLU A 145 -6.70 21.64 -7.34
N ARG A 146 -7.20 21.01 -8.41
CA ARG A 146 -8.51 20.36 -8.42
C ARG A 146 -8.62 19.22 -7.41
N TYR A 147 -7.50 18.65 -6.97
CA TYR A 147 -7.48 17.59 -5.97
C TYR A 147 -7.46 18.09 -4.52
N ARG A 148 -7.32 19.41 -4.27
CA ARG A 148 -7.17 19.97 -2.91
C ARG A 148 -8.21 19.42 -1.93
N ASP A 149 -9.50 19.53 -2.26
CA ASP A 149 -10.57 19.10 -1.35
C ASP A 149 -10.54 17.57 -1.10
N THR A 150 -10.04 16.79 -2.06
CA THR A 150 -9.87 15.33 -1.90
C THR A 150 -8.66 15.00 -1.03
N LEU A 151 -7.55 15.72 -1.19
CA LEU A 151 -6.34 15.57 -0.37
C LEU A 151 -6.61 15.98 1.08
N ASP A 152 -7.31 17.09 1.29
CA ASP A 152 -7.75 17.55 2.61
C ASP A 152 -8.63 16.49 3.29
N TYR A 153 -9.53 15.86 2.53
CA TYR A 153 -10.38 14.76 3.04
C TYR A 153 -9.56 13.52 3.43
N ILE A 154 -8.56 13.14 2.63
CA ILE A 154 -7.67 12.00 2.92
C ILE A 154 -7.00 12.20 4.29
N GLU A 155 -6.41 13.38 4.53
CA GLU A 155 -5.76 13.70 5.81
C GLU A 155 -6.76 13.79 6.96
N TYR A 156 -7.92 14.42 6.73
CA TYR A 156 -8.97 14.55 7.73
C TYR A 156 -9.47 13.19 8.25
N MET A 157 -9.52 12.17 7.39
CA MET A 157 -9.89 10.80 7.76
C MET A 157 -8.72 9.98 8.33
N GLY A 158 -7.57 10.61 8.59
CA GLY A 158 -6.37 9.96 9.12
C GLY A 158 -5.73 9.00 8.12
N CYS A 159 -5.89 9.21 6.82
CA CYS A 159 -5.08 8.55 5.79
C CYS A 159 -3.96 9.51 5.37
N HIS A 160 -2.91 8.97 4.76
CA HIS A 160 -1.73 9.74 4.39
C HIS A 160 -1.48 9.64 2.89
N TYR A 161 -0.75 10.60 2.34
CA TYR A 161 -0.30 10.53 0.96
C TYR A 161 1.10 11.13 0.79
N PHE A 162 1.83 10.61 -0.19
CA PHE A 162 3.16 11.06 -0.58
C PHE A 162 3.28 10.97 -2.11
N TYR A 163 4.32 11.57 -2.65
CA TYR A 163 4.51 11.66 -4.10
C TYR A 163 5.77 10.92 -4.52
N ASN A 164 5.64 10.09 -5.56
CA ASN A 164 6.71 9.44 -6.31
C ASN A 164 7.65 8.49 -5.56
N GLU A 165 7.60 8.44 -4.22
CA GLU A 165 8.45 7.56 -3.41
C GLU A 165 7.73 7.12 -2.13
N ILE A 166 8.13 5.95 -1.62
CA ILE A 166 7.65 5.46 -0.33
C ILE A 166 8.47 6.11 0.79
N PRO A 167 7.84 6.82 1.74
CA PRO A 167 8.55 7.50 2.83
C PRO A 167 8.93 6.53 3.93
N LEU A 168 10.12 5.91 3.86
CA LEU A 168 10.57 4.94 4.87
C LEU A 168 10.55 5.52 6.31
N TYR A 169 10.84 6.81 6.48
CA TYR A 169 10.75 7.47 7.79
C TYR A 169 9.34 7.40 8.41
N PHE A 170 8.30 7.50 7.58
CA PHE A 170 6.91 7.43 8.03
C PHE A 170 6.52 5.98 8.39
N LEU A 171 7.18 5.01 7.77
CA LEU A 171 7.04 3.59 8.09
C LEU A 171 7.74 3.20 9.41
N GLY A 172 8.39 4.14 10.09
CA GLY A 172 9.14 3.90 11.33
C GLY A 172 10.49 3.21 11.11
N LEU A 173 11.10 3.40 9.93
CA LEU A 173 12.35 2.76 9.53
C LEU A 173 13.57 3.68 9.65
#